data_AF-A0A7Z7MYC1-F1
#
_entry.id   AF-A0A7Z7MYC1-F1
#
_cell.length_a   1.000
_cell.length_b   1.000
_cell.length_c   1.000
_cell.angle_alpha   90.00
_cell.angle_beta   90.00
_cell.angle_gamma   90.00
#
_symmetry.space_group_name_H-M   'P 1'
#
loop_
_entity.id
_entity.type
_entity.pdbx_description
1 polymer ?
#
loop_
_entity_poly.entity_id
_entity_poly.type
_entity_poly.pdbx_seq_one_letter_code
_entity_poly.pdbx_strand_id
1 'polypeptide(L)'
;MRISGAGTFFGRLRRSLIQQGRFGMKLITAIIKPFKLDDVREALADNGVQGITVTEVKGFGRQKGHTELYRGAEYVVDFLPKVKVEVAVDDGRLEGVLDAICSAANSGKIGDGKVFVTPLEDVIRIRTGERGADAV
;
A
#
# COMPACT_ATOMS: atom_id res chain seq x y z
N MET A 1 22.12 20.51 -22.84
CA MET A 1 21.45 21.43 -21.90
C MET A 1 20.11 20.81 -21.52
N ARG A 2 19.87 20.55 -20.21
CA ARG A 2 18.59 20.17 -19.57
C ARG A 2 18.03 18.77 -19.92
N ILE A 3 17.49 17.94 -19.00
CA ILE A 3 16.98 18.17 -17.63
C ILE A 3 17.23 16.90 -16.78
N SER A 4 18.10 16.99 -15.77
CA SER A 4 18.13 16.11 -14.61
C SER A 4 17.33 16.81 -13.49
N GLY A 5 16.29 16.17 -12.94
CA GLY A 5 15.63 16.69 -11.73
C GLY A 5 14.12 16.49 -11.69
N ALA A 6 13.69 15.25 -11.48
CA ALA A 6 12.31 14.94 -11.08
C ALA A 6 12.25 14.16 -9.74
N GLY A 7 13.32 14.20 -8.94
CA GLY A 7 13.47 13.35 -7.74
C GLY A 7 13.17 14.01 -6.39
N THR A 8 12.82 15.30 -6.31
CA THR A 8 12.86 15.99 -4.99
C THR A 8 11.74 16.99 -4.70
N PHE A 9 10.80 17.23 -5.64
CA PHE A 9 9.73 18.20 -5.41
C PHE A 9 8.52 17.61 -4.69
N PHE A 10 8.17 16.34 -4.97
CA PHE A 10 7.00 15.68 -4.39
C PHE A 10 7.17 15.31 -2.90
N GLY A 11 8.41 15.04 -2.46
CA GLY A 11 8.73 14.66 -1.07
C GLY A 11 8.79 15.83 -0.07
N ARG A 12 8.77 17.09 -0.54
CA ARG A 12 8.90 18.26 0.35
C ARG A 12 7.55 18.81 0.83
N LEU A 13 6.48 18.64 0.06
CA LEU A 13 5.12 19.08 0.45
C LEU A 13 4.37 18.06 1.33
N ARG A 14 4.70 16.76 1.23
CA ARG A 14 4.08 15.69 2.02
C ARG A 14 4.41 15.74 3.52
N ARG A 15 5.61 16.22 3.88
CA ARG A 15 6.07 16.30 5.28
C ARG A 15 5.18 17.17 6.16
N SER A 16 4.51 18.17 5.60
CA SER A 16 3.80 19.18 6.38
C SER A 16 2.39 18.77 6.83
N LEU A 17 1.75 17.80 6.16
CA LEU A 17 0.35 17.42 6.47
C LEU A 17 0.25 16.13 7.30
N ILE A 18 1.24 15.23 7.23
CA ILE A 18 1.30 14.03 8.09
C ILE A 18 1.69 14.39 9.54
N GLN A 19 2.38 15.52 9.75
CA GLN A 19 2.86 15.93 11.09
C GLN A 19 1.78 16.58 12.00
N GLN A 20 0.57 16.87 11.51
CA GLN A 20 -0.43 17.58 12.34
C GLN A 20 -1.29 16.68 13.25
N GLY A 21 -1.00 15.38 13.31
CA GLY A 21 -1.45 14.50 14.39
C GLY A 21 -0.33 13.51 14.71
N ARG A 22 0.34 13.67 15.86
CA ARG A 22 1.52 12.91 16.30
C ARG A 22 1.20 11.43 16.60
N PHE A 23 0.80 10.67 15.58
CA PHE A 23 0.75 9.22 15.63
C PHE A 23 2.10 8.69 15.16
N GLY A 24 2.91 8.19 16.08
CA GLY A 24 4.24 7.62 15.78
C GLY A 24 4.18 6.31 14.99
N MET A 25 3.00 5.73 14.81
CA MET A 25 2.78 4.48 14.09
C MET A 25 1.80 4.68 12.94
N LYS A 26 1.96 3.89 11.87
CA LYS A 26 1.10 3.88 10.69
C LYS A 26 0.73 2.46 10.29
N LEU A 27 -0.50 2.28 9.81
CA LEU A 27 -0.90 1.09 9.06
C LEU A 27 -0.83 1.43 7.57
N ILE A 28 -0.01 0.70 6.84
CA ILE A 28 0.02 0.75 5.38
C ILE A 28 -0.89 -0.36 4.86
N THR A 29 -1.83 -0.01 4.00
CA THR A 29 -2.71 -0.95 3.30
C THR A 29 -2.46 -0.84 1.80
N ALA A 30 -1.84 -1.85 1.21
CA ALA A 30 -1.57 -1.92 -0.22
C ALA A 30 -2.54 -2.89 -0.91
N ILE A 31 -3.32 -2.39 -1.87
CA ILE A 31 -4.13 -3.22 -2.75
C ILE A 31 -3.35 -3.40 -4.05
N ILE A 32 -2.91 -4.62 -4.36
CA ILE A 32 -2.00 -4.91 -5.48
C ILE A 32 -2.53 -6.03 -6.39
N LYS A 33 -1.87 -6.25 -7.53
CA LYS A 33 -2.11 -7.43 -8.38
C LYS A 33 -1.67 -8.71 -7.64
N PRO A 34 -2.41 -9.82 -7.73
CA PRO A 34 -2.07 -11.05 -6.98
C PRO A 34 -0.66 -11.58 -7.25
N PHE A 35 -0.22 -11.59 -8.51
CA PHE A 35 1.11 -12.09 -8.87
C PHE A 35 2.29 -11.24 -8.36
N LYS A 36 2.02 -10.05 -7.81
CA LYS A 36 3.03 -9.17 -7.22
C LYS A 36 3.24 -9.42 -5.72
N LEU A 37 2.48 -10.33 -5.11
CA LEU A 37 2.54 -10.57 -3.67
C LEU A 37 3.95 -11.01 -3.23
N ASP A 38 4.56 -11.94 -3.94
CA ASP A 38 5.89 -12.46 -3.57
C ASP A 38 6.98 -11.39 -3.68
N ASP A 39 7.02 -10.64 -4.80
CA ASP A 39 7.92 -9.50 -4.98
C ASP A 39 7.79 -8.48 -3.84
N VAL A 40 6.56 -8.15 -3.45
CA VAL A 40 6.28 -7.18 -2.37
C VAL A 40 6.70 -7.74 -1.01
N ARG A 41 6.41 -9.02 -0.73
CA ARG A 41 6.82 -9.69 0.51
C ARG A 41 8.34 -9.67 0.67
N GLU A 42 9.08 -9.97 -0.38
CA GLU A 42 10.55 -9.97 -0.38
C GLU A 42 11.10 -8.56 -0.19
N ALA A 43 10.61 -7.58 -0.94
CA ALA A 43 11.03 -6.18 -0.79
C ALA A 43 10.77 -5.64 0.63
N LEU A 44 9.66 -6.04 1.26
CA LEU A 44 9.36 -5.70 2.65
C LEU A 44 10.33 -6.36 3.62
N ALA A 45 10.64 -7.65 3.44
CA ALA A 45 11.60 -8.38 4.27
C ALA A 45 13.01 -7.76 4.19
N ASP A 46 13.46 -7.38 3.00
CA ASP A 46 14.76 -6.71 2.78
C ASP A 46 14.81 -5.33 3.44
N ASN A 47 13.66 -4.68 3.61
CA ASN A 47 13.51 -3.43 4.36
C ASN A 47 13.28 -3.66 5.86
N GLY A 48 13.47 -4.89 6.34
CA GLY A 48 13.39 -5.29 7.75
C GLY A 48 11.98 -5.39 8.31
N VAL A 49 10.95 -5.49 7.48
CA VAL A 49 9.57 -5.76 7.92
C VAL A 49 9.42 -7.26 8.16
N GLN A 50 9.04 -7.63 9.38
CA GLN A 50 9.03 -9.03 9.81
C GLN A 50 7.63 -9.66 9.81
N GLY A 51 6.58 -8.87 9.63
CA GLY A 51 5.20 -9.33 9.64
C GLY A 51 4.32 -8.55 8.69
N ILE A 52 3.49 -9.28 7.94
CA ILE A 52 2.44 -8.73 7.08
C ILE A 52 1.16 -9.55 7.26
N THR A 53 0.02 -8.90 7.06
CA THR A 53 -1.27 -9.58 6.93
C THR A 53 -1.73 -9.49 5.48
N VAL A 54 -2.23 -10.60 4.94
CA VAL A 54 -2.68 -10.66 3.55
C VAL A 54 -4.15 -11.07 3.51
N THR A 55 -4.95 -10.40 2.69
CA THR A 55 -6.36 -10.74 2.46
C THR A 55 -6.66 -10.68 0.97
N GLU A 56 -7.32 -11.71 0.44
CA GLU A 56 -7.84 -11.67 -0.93
C GLU A 56 -9.05 -10.73 -1.00
N VAL A 57 -9.04 -9.83 -1.97
CA VAL A 57 -10.10 -8.84 -2.15
C VAL A 57 -10.46 -8.70 -3.63
N LYS A 58 -11.58 -8.05 -3.89
CA LYS A 58 -12.05 -7.72 -5.23
C LYS A 58 -12.08 -6.20 -5.38
N GLY A 59 -11.55 -5.69 -6.48
CA GLY A 59 -11.41 -4.25 -6.70
C GLY A 59 -11.96 -3.81 -8.05
N PHE A 60 -12.48 -2.59 -8.09
CA PHE A 60 -12.92 -1.93 -9.32
C PHE A 60 -12.20 -0.59 -9.47
N GLY A 61 -11.87 -0.21 -10.71
CA GLY A 61 -11.05 0.97 -11.02
C GLY A 61 -11.62 1.80 -12.18
N ARG A 62 -10.96 2.93 -12.51
CA ARG A 62 -11.41 3.86 -13.56
C ARG A 62 -11.36 3.31 -14.99
N GLN A 63 -10.73 2.16 -15.21
CA GLN A 63 -10.97 1.41 -16.45
C GLN A 63 -12.37 0.84 -16.34
N LYS A 64 -13.34 1.60 -16.86
CA LYS A 64 -14.74 1.22 -16.98
C LYS A 64 -14.79 -0.27 -17.27
N GLY A 65 -15.33 -1.07 -16.33
CA GLY A 65 -15.76 -2.43 -16.64
C GLY A 65 -16.57 -2.30 -17.94
N HIS A 66 -16.17 -3.06 -18.95
CA HIS A 66 -16.90 -3.03 -20.21
C HIS A 66 -18.36 -3.32 -19.89
N THR A 67 -19.28 -2.40 -20.21
CA THR A 67 -20.70 -2.71 -20.23
C THR A 67 -20.93 -3.56 -21.47
N GLU A 68 -20.91 -4.89 -21.35
CA GLU A 68 -21.41 -5.77 -22.40
C GLU A 68 -22.92 -5.96 -22.24
N LEU A 69 -23.69 -5.63 -23.28
CA LEU A 69 -25.11 -5.90 -23.33
C LEU A 69 -25.35 -7.41 -23.41
N TYR A 70 -25.99 -8.01 -22.41
CA TYR A 70 -26.53 -9.37 -22.52
C TYR A 70 -28.05 -9.33 -22.56
N ARG A 71 -28.64 -9.64 -23.73
CA ARG A 71 -30.10 -9.81 -23.95
C ARG A 71 -31.00 -8.66 -23.43
N GLY A 72 -30.52 -7.41 -23.48
CA GLY A 72 -31.34 -6.23 -23.18
C GLY A 72 -31.46 -5.85 -21.69
N ALA A 73 -30.67 -6.44 -20.80
CA ALA A 73 -30.51 -5.97 -19.42
C ALA A 73 -29.05 -5.50 -19.18
N GLU A 74 -28.87 -4.30 -18.65
CA GLU A 74 -27.55 -3.72 -18.33
C GLU A 74 -27.01 -4.29 -17.01
N TYR A 75 -26.12 -5.28 -17.04
CA TYR A 75 -25.26 -5.61 -15.89
C TYR A 75 -23.96 -6.26 -16.40
N VAL A 76 -22.79 -5.75 -15.97
CA VAL A 76 -21.92 -6.36 -14.95
C VAL A 76 -20.73 -5.42 -14.69
N VAL A 77 -20.57 -4.96 -13.46
CA VAL A 77 -19.31 -4.35 -12.99
C VAL A 77 -18.44 -5.50 -12.49
N ASP A 78 -17.60 -6.04 -13.37
CA ASP A 78 -16.73 -7.15 -13.00
C ASP A 78 -15.61 -6.63 -12.09
N PHE A 79 -15.71 -6.99 -10.81
CA PHE A 79 -14.61 -6.77 -9.90
C PHE A 79 -13.46 -7.71 -10.24
N LEU A 80 -12.25 -7.16 -10.33
CA LEU A 80 -11.05 -7.96 -10.59
C LEU A 80 -10.44 -8.44 -9.26
N PRO A 81 -9.94 -9.68 -9.19
CA PRO A 81 -9.18 -10.17 -8.04
C PRO A 81 -7.96 -9.29 -7.76
N LYS A 82 -7.73 -9.02 -6.48
CA LYS A 82 -6.63 -8.24 -5.93
C LYS A 82 -6.17 -8.88 -4.63
N VAL A 83 -4.99 -8.48 -4.17
CA VAL A 83 -4.49 -8.82 -2.85
C VAL A 83 -4.36 -7.56 -2.03
N LYS A 84 -4.89 -7.57 -0.80
CA LYS A 84 -4.68 -6.54 0.21
C LYS A 84 -3.55 -6.99 1.12
N VAL A 85 -2.48 -6.21 1.18
CA VAL A 85 -1.35 -6.37 2.11
C VAL A 85 -1.45 -5.28 3.16
N GLU A 86 -1.41 -5.66 4.43
CA GLU A 86 -1.46 -4.76 5.57
C GLU A 86 -0.19 -4.93 6.41
N VAL A 87 0.46 -3.80 6.73
CA VAL A 87 1.68 -3.77 7.54
C VAL A 87 1.66 -2.55 8.47
N ALA A 88 1.91 -2.78 9.76
CA ALA A 88 2.11 -1.72 10.73
C ALA A 88 3.58 -1.33 10.80
N VAL A 89 3.88 -0.03 10.81
CA VAL A 89 5.25 0.50 10.83
C VAL A 89 5.35 1.71 11.73
N ASP A 90 6.55 1.95 12.28
CA ASP A 90 6.93 3.23 12.87
C ASP A 90 7.02 4.33 11.79
N ASP A 91 6.72 5.57 12.18
CA ASP A 91 6.73 6.75 11.30
C ASP A 91 8.10 6.99 10.66
N GLY A 92 9.19 6.69 11.37
CA GLY A 92 10.55 6.79 10.86
C GLY A 92 10.87 5.78 9.73
N ARG A 93 10.08 4.71 9.60
CA ARG A 93 10.23 3.69 8.55
C ARG A 93 9.22 3.83 7.41
N LEU A 94 8.23 4.70 7.56
CA LEU A 94 7.11 4.83 6.62
C LEU A 94 7.55 5.00 5.17
N GLU A 95 8.41 5.98 4.89
CA GLU A 95 8.79 6.32 3.51
C GLU A 95 9.56 5.18 2.84
N GLY A 96 10.51 4.55 3.53
CA GLY A 96 11.26 3.41 2.99
C GLY A 96 10.36 2.22 2.67
N VAL A 97 9.39 1.93 3.54
CA VAL A 97 8.42 0.85 3.32
C VAL A 97 7.46 1.17 2.17
N LEU A 98 7.00 2.43 2.06
CA LEU A 98 6.17 2.86 0.93
C LEU A 98 6.92 2.72 -0.40
N ASP A 99 8.19 3.13 -0.46
CA ASP A 99 9.02 3.03 -1.65
C ASP A 99 9.25 1.57 -2.06
N ALA A 100 9.50 0.68 -1.09
CA ALA A 100 9.64 -0.75 -1.32
C ALA A 100 8.37 -1.37 -1.92
N ILE A 101 7.20 -1.12 -1.31
CA ILE A 101 5.91 -1.62 -1.81
C ILE A 101 5.64 -1.07 -3.22
N CYS A 102 5.79 0.24 -3.42
CA CYS A 102 5.48 0.87 -4.70
C CYS A 102 6.39 0.35 -5.81
N SER A 103 7.69 0.20 -5.54
CA SER A 103 8.65 -0.28 -6.54
C SER A 103 8.40 -1.74 -6.91
N ALA A 104 8.17 -2.61 -5.93
CA ALA A 104 7.93 -4.04 -6.17
C ALA A 104 6.58 -4.30 -6.86
N ALA A 105 5.52 -3.58 -6.48
CA ALA A 105 4.18 -3.75 -7.03
C ALA A 105 4.02 -3.13 -8.45
N ASN A 106 4.91 -2.23 -8.85
CA ASN A 106 4.83 -1.55 -10.14
C ASN A 106 5.18 -2.50 -11.30
N SER A 107 4.27 -2.61 -12.27
CA SER A 107 4.50 -3.32 -13.54
C SER A 107 4.44 -2.40 -14.75
N GLY A 108 4.23 -1.10 -14.53
CA GLY A 108 4.01 -0.09 -15.56
C GLY A 108 2.64 -0.20 -16.25
N LYS A 109 1.77 -1.09 -15.78
CA LYS A 109 0.48 -1.39 -16.42
C LYS A 109 -0.68 -0.93 -15.53
N ILE A 110 -1.81 -0.61 -16.17
CA ILE A 110 -2.99 -0.21 -15.42
C ILE A 110 -3.42 -1.34 -14.46
N GLY A 111 -3.95 -0.93 -13.30
CA GLY A 111 -4.44 -1.82 -12.26
C GLY A 111 -3.38 -2.33 -11.30
N ASP A 112 -2.16 -1.78 -11.29
CA ASP A 112 -1.10 -2.09 -10.32
C ASP A 112 -1.55 -1.89 -8.88
N GLY A 113 -2.43 -0.91 -8.64
CA GLY A 113 -3.16 -0.80 -7.39
C GLY A 113 -3.09 0.56 -6.73
N LYS A 114 -3.28 0.56 -5.40
CA LYS A 114 -3.21 1.76 -4.55
C LYS A 114 -2.66 1.40 -3.17
N VAL A 115 -1.97 2.35 -2.55
CA VAL A 115 -1.52 2.25 -1.17
C VAL A 115 -2.21 3.33 -0.35
N PHE A 116 -2.75 2.95 0.79
CA PHE A 116 -3.34 3.82 1.79
C PHE A 116 -2.47 3.83 3.04
N VAL A 117 -2.47 4.95 3.76
CA VAL A 117 -1.75 5.10 5.02
C VAL A 117 -2.74 5.64 6.03
N THR A 118 -2.92 4.91 7.12
CA THR A 118 -3.81 5.27 8.23
C THR A 118 -2.97 5.44 9.49
N PRO A 119 -3.18 6.49 10.30
CA PRO A 119 -2.51 6.59 11.60
C PRO A 119 -2.94 5.44 12.53
N LEU A 120 -2.00 4.91 13.29
CA LEU A 120 -2.28 3.97 14.38
C LEU A 120 -2.03 4.65 15.71
N GLU A 121 -2.97 4.47 16.64
CA GLU A 121 -2.83 4.97 18.01
C GLU A 121 -1.91 4.08 18.85
N ASP A 122 -2.01 2.76 18.69
CA ASP A 122 -1.19 1.77 19.39
C ASP A 122 -1.08 0.47 18.58
N VAL A 123 -0.05 -0.32 18.88
CA VAL A 123 0.16 -1.69 18.39
C VAL A 123 0.62 -2.51 19.57
N ILE A 124 0.05 -3.69 19.80
CA ILE A 124 0.38 -4.54 20.95
C ILE A 124 0.80 -5.92 20.47
N ARG A 125 2.01 -6.37 20.84
CA ARG A 125 2.45 -7.74 20.60
C ARG A 125 1.82 -8.65 21.64
N ILE A 126 0.85 -9.49 21.25
CA ILE A 126 0.07 -10.35 22.18
C ILE A 126 0.97 -11.20 23.09
N ARG A 127 2.05 -11.78 22.56
CA ARG A 127 2.92 -12.70 23.31
C ARG A 127 3.72 -12.04 24.43
N THR A 128 4.16 -10.80 24.25
CA THR A 128 5.08 -10.10 25.17
C THR A 128 4.44 -8.92 25.89
N GLY A 129 3.34 -8.38 25.36
CA GLY A 129 2.72 -7.14 25.83
C GLY A 129 3.45 -5.87 25.41
N GLU A 130 4.53 -5.97 24.62
CA GLU A 130 5.23 -4.82 24.03
C GLU A 130 4.27 -3.95 23.22
N ARG A 131 4.51 -2.64 23.22
CA ARG A 131 3.64 -1.64 22.61
C ARG A 131 4.36 -0.73 21.63
N GLY A 132 3.61 -0.10 20.73
CA GLY A 132 4.13 0.86 19.77
C GLY A 132 5.25 0.29 18.90
N ALA A 133 6.39 0.98 18.86
CA ALA A 133 7.54 0.61 18.03
C ALA A 133 8.20 -0.72 18.44
N ASP A 134 8.14 -1.11 19.72
CA ASP A 134 8.72 -2.38 20.19
C ASP A 134 7.86 -3.60 19.76
N ALA A 135 6.60 -3.34 19.37
CA ALA A 135 5.65 -4.37 18.97
C ALA A 135 5.72 -4.75 17.48
N VAL A 136 6.45 -3.99 16.65
CA VAL A 136 6.55 -4.15 15.19
C VAL A 136 7.91 -4.61 14.69
#